data_AF-A0A5E4N9U4-F1
#
_entry.id   AF-A0A5E4N9U4-F1
#
_cell.length_a   1.000
_cell.length_b   1.000
_cell.length_c   1.000
_cell.angle_alpha   90.00
_cell.angle_beta   90.00
_cell.angle_gamma   90.00
#
_symmetry.space_group_name_H-M   'P 1'
#
loop_
_entity.id
_entity.type
_entity.pdbx_description
1 polymer ?
#
loop_
_entity_poly.entity_id
_entity_poly.type
_entity_poly.pdbx_seq_one_letter_code
_entity_poly.pdbx_strand_id
1 'polypeptide(L)'
;MTHFFNVKWNEMSTKLNEIKNYVQPFIIPVNTLRKYKTSINRLRIGYTHLTYSHLMKNKDPSICSCCGVSFTVKHVLTECRIYDRERERFQISDHLVEVLNPEPINVFKLIRFLSQTNLLNKL
;
A
#
# COMPACT_ATOMS: atom_id res chain seq x y z
N MET A 1 24.18 7.04 -12.31
CA MET A 1 24.14 7.74 -11.01
C MET A 1 22.98 7.30 -10.09
N THR A 2 21.97 6.56 -10.57
CA THR A 2 20.84 6.01 -9.78
C THR A 2 21.12 4.68 -9.08
N HIS A 3 22.13 3.93 -9.56
CA HIS A 3 22.38 2.55 -9.11
C HIS A 3 22.93 2.46 -7.68
N PHE A 4 23.76 3.42 -7.26
CA PHE A 4 24.42 3.40 -5.95
C PHE A 4 23.44 3.69 -4.80
N PHE A 5 22.48 4.59 -5.02
CA PHE A 5 21.46 4.92 -4.03
C PHE A 5 20.43 3.78 -3.86
N ASN A 6 20.05 3.08 -4.93
CA ASN A 6 19.14 1.93 -4.83
C ASN A 6 19.76 0.77 -4.03
N VAL A 7 21.06 0.51 -4.17
CA VAL A 7 21.75 -0.57 -3.43
C VAL A 7 21.81 -0.24 -1.94
N LYS A 8 22.29 0.96 -1.57
CA LYS A 8 22.29 1.39 -0.17
C LYS A 8 20.89 1.46 0.44
N TRP A 9 19.89 1.88 -0.33
CA TRP A 9 18.51 1.89 0.11
C TRP A 9 18.05 0.47 0.43
N ASN A 10 18.24 -0.50 -0.48
CA ASN A 10 17.85 -1.90 -0.29
C ASN A 10 18.55 -2.62 0.87
N GLU A 11 19.74 -2.17 1.26
CA GLU A 11 20.48 -2.71 2.42
C GLU A 11 19.94 -2.20 3.78
N MET A 12 19.08 -1.17 3.80
CA MET A 12 18.51 -0.65 5.04
C MET A 12 17.29 -1.46 5.53
N SER A 13 17.30 -1.95 6.77
CA SER A 13 16.16 -2.70 7.34
C SER A 13 15.03 -1.79 7.87
N THR A 14 14.65 -0.75 7.12
CA THR A 14 13.58 0.16 7.56
C THR A 14 12.21 -0.34 7.11
N LYS A 15 11.16 -0.01 7.88
CA LYS A 15 9.76 -0.35 7.51
C LYS A 15 9.32 0.22 6.16
N LEU A 16 9.99 1.28 5.68
CA LEU A 16 9.76 1.86 4.35
C LEU A 16 10.37 0.98 3.24
N ASN A 17 11.42 0.23 3.54
CA ASN A 17 12.13 -0.63 2.59
C ASN A 17 11.32 -1.85 2.17
N GLU A 18 10.51 -2.38 3.09
CA GLU A 18 9.54 -3.44 2.80
C GLU A 18 8.44 -2.96 1.82
N ILE A 19 8.22 -1.64 1.74
CA ILE A 19 7.15 -1.00 0.95
C ILE A 19 7.70 -0.43 -0.36
N LYS A 20 8.95 0.04 -0.37
CA LYS A 20 9.60 0.69 -1.51
C LYS A 20 11.08 0.34 -1.52
N ASN A 21 11.53 -0.37 -2.55
CA ASN A 21 12.92 -0.75 -2.79
C ASN A 21 13.53 -0.01 -4.01
N TYR A 22 12.94 1.12 -4.40
CA TYR A 22 13.36 1.92 -5.56
C TYR A 22 13.24 3.44 -5.31
N VAL A 23 14.21 4.21 -5.78
CA VAL A 23 14.26 5.69 -5.59
C VAL A 23 13.52 6.46 -6.71
N GLN A 24 13.04 5.78 -7.76
CA GLN A 24 12.43 6.44 -8.93
C GLN A 24 11.11 7.19 -8.64
N PRO A 25 10.80 8.25 -9.42
CA PRO A 25 9.53 8.97 -9.36
C PRO A 25 8.35 8.05 -9.68
N PHE A 26 7.25 8.23 -8.95
CA PHE A 26 6.04 7.45 -9.18
C PHE A 26 5.06 8.25 -10.05
N ILE A 27 4.87 7.77 -11.27
CA ILE A 27 4.06 8.45 -12.26
C ILE A 27 2.63 7.90 -12.17
N ILE A 28 1.74 8.67 -11.55
CA ILE A 28 0.30 8.37 -11.58
C ILE A 28 -0.27 8.97 -12.86
N PRO A 29 -1.12 8.24 -13.62
CA PRO A 29 -1.78 8.80 -14.79
C PRO A 29 -2.43 10.15 -14.52
N VAL A 30 -2.31 11.08 -15.47
CA VAL A 30 -2.73 12.48 -15.30
C VAL A 30 -4.21 12.56 -14.89
N ASN A 31 -5.04 11.72 -15.51
CA ASN A 31 -6.50 11.68 -15.32
C ASN A 31 -6.96 10.94 -14.04
N THR A 32 -6.05 10.47 -13.19
CA THR A 32 -6.43 9.86 -11.91
C THR A 32 -6.97 10.92 -10.94
N LEU A 33 -8.17 10.70 -10.38
CA LEU A 33 -8.76 11.62 -9.41
C LEU A 33 -7.84 11.82 -8.20
N ARG A 34 -7.84 13.04 -7.65
CA ARG A 34 -7.02 13.45 -6.49
C ARG A 34 -7.13 12.47 -5.32
N LYS A 35 -8.34 11.96 -5.04
CA LYS A 35 -8.59 11.00 -3.95
C LYS A 35 -7.75 9.72 -4.07
N TYR A 36 -7.59 9.18 -5.29
CA TYR A 36 -6.78 7.99 -5.54
C TYR A 36 -5.29 8.31 -5.45
N LYS A 37 -4.86 9.45 -6.02
CA LYS A 37 -3.46 9.93 -5.92
C LYS A 37 -3.01 10.01 -4.45
N THR A 38 -3.81 10.66 -3.61
CA THR A 38 -3.52 10.80 -2.18
C THR A 38 -3.47 9.44 -1.47
N SER A 39 -4.44 8.56 -1.74
CA SER A 39 -4.53 7.25 -1.09
C SER A 39 -3.34 6.36 -1.44
N ILE A 40 -2.96 6.31 -2.72
CA ILE A 40 -1.79 5.53 -3.18
C ILE A 40 -0.50 6.08 -2.57
N ASN A 41 -0.35 7.41 -2.51
CA ASN A 41 0.81 8.01 -1.85
C ASN A 41 0.87 7.65 -0.35
N ARG A 42 -0.25 7.67 0.38
CA ARG A 42 -0.30 7.25 1.79
C ARG A 42 0.10 5.79 1.97
N LEU A 43 -0.43 4.90 1.13
CA LEU A 43 -0.08 3.47 1.11
C LEU A 43 1.43 3.27 0.93
N ARG A 44 2.06 4.01 0.01
CA ARG A 44 3.49 3.87 -0.33
C ARG A 44 4.45 4.37 0.74
N ILE A 45 4.06 5.37 1.53
CA ILE A 45 4.90 5.84 2.64
C ILE A 45 4.61 5.00 3.90
N GLY A 46 3.60 4.10 3.87
CA GLY A 46 3.19 3.33 5.03
C GLY A 46 2.49 4.14 6.12
N TYR A 47 2.23 5.43 5.87
CA TYR A 47 1.50 6.35 6.75
C TYR A 47 0.03 6.40 6.32
N THR A 48 -0.72 5.35 6.64
CA THR A 48 -2.18 5.38 6.55
C THR A 48 -2.74 5.66 7.93
N HIS A 49 -3.93 6.26 8.01
CA HIS A 49 -4.58 6.45 9.33
C HIS A 49 -4.73 5.09 10.05
N LEU A 50 -4.84 3.99 9.31
CA LEU A 50 -4.92 2.62 9.83
C LEU A 50 -3.65 2.16 10.53
N THR A 51 -2.47 2.45 9.97
CA THR A 51 -1.20 2.00 10.54
C THR A 51 -0.66 2.93 11.62
N TYR A 52 -1.09 4.21 11.66
CA TYR A 52 -0.44 5.23 12.49
C TYR A 52 -1.37 5.98 13.45
N SER A 53 -2.69 5.88 13.31
CA SER A 53 -3.62 6.60 14.21
C SER A 53 -3.49 6.17 15.67
N HIS A 54 -3.07 4.93 15.90
CA HIS A 54 -2.88 4.35 17.22
C HIS A 54 -1.71 5.04 17.97
N LEU A 55 -0.62 5.38 17.25
CA LEU A 55 0.54 6.10 17.80
C LEU A 55 0.19 7.54 18.18
N MET A 56 -0.64 8.20 17.37
CA MET A 56 -1.05 9.58 17.62
C MET A 56 -2.09 9.71 18.73
N LYS A 57 -2.88 8.66 18.97
CA LYS A 57 -3.98 8.66 19.94
C LYS A 57 -3.68 7.85 21.21
N ASN A 58 -2.48 7.28 21.35
CA ASN A 58 -2.14 6.29 22.39
C ASN A 58 -3.23 5.21 22.53
N LYS A 59 -3.75 4.74 21.39
CA LYS A 59 -4.73 3.66 21.33
C LYS A 59 -4.06 2.40 20.80
N ASP A 60 -4.70 1.26 21.00
CA ASP A 60 -4.27 0.02 20.36
C ASP A 60 -4.43 0.09 18.84
N PRO A 61 -3.56 -0.60 18.07
CA PRO A 61 -3.71 -0.72 16.63
C PRO A 61 -5.09 -1.28 16.27
N SER A 62 -5.69 -0.80 15.18
CA SER A 62 -6.91 -1.42 14.68
C SER A 62 -6.64 -2.88 14.31
N ILE A 63 -7.44 -3.81 14.83
CA ILE A 63 -7.35 -5.24 14.55
C ILE A 63 -8.31 -5.60 13.42
N CYS A 64 -7.87 -6.45 12.49
CA CYS A 64 -8.73 -7.06 11.50
C CYS A 64 -9.69 -8.03 12.19
N SER A 65 -11.00 -7.75 12.15
CA SER A 65 -12.01 -8.61 12.79
C SER A 65 -12.04 -10.03 12.24
N CYS A 66 -11.61 -10.23 10.99
CA CYS A 66 -11.57 -11.55 10.36
C CYS A 66 -10.28 -12.33 10.66
N CYS A 67 -9.15 -11.63 10.79
CA CYS A 67 -7.84 -12.28 10.89
C CYS A 67 -7.21 -12.20 12.27
N GLY A 68 -7.74 -11.38 13.18
CA GLY A 68 -7.20 -11.21 14.54
C GLY A 68 -5.83 -10.52 14.62
N VAL A 69 -5.30 -10.05 13.48
CA VAL A 69 -3.99 -9.38 13.40
C VAL A 69 -4.15 -7.88 13.16
N SER A 70 -3.07 -7.13 13.38
CA SER A 70 -3.05 -5.68 13.14
C SER A 70 -3.38 -5.35 11.69
N PHE A 71 -4.26 -4.36 11.51
CA PHE A 71 -4.74 -3.89 10.22
C PHE A 71 -3.69 -3.00 9.56
N THR A 72 -2.71 -3.61 8.88
CA THR A 72 -1.61 -2.91 8.21
C THR A 72 -1.81 -2.82 6.69
N VAL A 73 -1.01 -1.97 6.02
CA VAL A 73 -1.01 -1.87 4.54
C VAL A 73 -0.70 -3.23 3.90
N LYS A 74 0.35 -3.91 4.39
CA LYS A 74 0.71 -5.27 3.95
C LYS A 74 -0.47 -6.22 4.14
N HIS A 75 -1.04 -6.24 5.34
CA HIS A 75 -2.16 -7.11 5.65
C HIS A 75 -3.33 -6.91 4.67
N VAL A 76 -3.76 -5.66 4.47
CA VAL A 76 -4.89 -5.33 3.60
C VAL A 76 -4.63 -5.70 2.13
N LEU A 77 -3.42 -5.41 1.64
CA LEU A 77 -3.08 -5.56 0.23
C LEU A 77 -2.68 -6.98 -0.17
N THR A 78 -2.21 -7.82 0.76
CA THR A 78 -1.65 -9.14 0.40
C THR A 78 -2.11 -10.31 1.27
N GLU A 79 -2.69 -10.10 2.46
CA GLU A 79 -2.91 -11.19 3.44
C GLU A 79 -4.36 -11.32 3.95
N CYS A 80 -5.15 -10.24 3.88
CA CYS A 80 -6.43 -10.16 4.60
C CYS A 80 -7.53 -10.92 3.88
N ARG A 81 -8.10 -11.92 4.57
CA ARG A 81 -9.15 -12.81 4.04
C ARG A 81 -10.43 -12.09 3.60
N ILE A 82 -10.72 -10.93 4.19
CA ILE A 82 -11.86 -10.08 3.78
C ILE A 82 -11.74 -9.66 2.31
N TYR A 83 -10.50 -9.50 1.82
CA TYR A 83 -10.22 -8.94 0.52
C TYR A 83 -9.76 -9.98 -0.51
N ASP A 84 -9.66 -11.26 -0.17
CA ASP A 84 -9.16 -12.33 -1.05
C ASP A 84 -9.87 -12.33 -2.41
N ARG A 85 -11.21 -12.35 -2.38
CA ARG A 85 -12.04 -12.35 -3.61
C ARG A 85 -11.76 -11.13 -4.50
N GLU A 86 -11.60 -9.95 -3.92
CA GLU A 86 -11.35 -8.74 -4.71
C GLU A 86 -9.89 -8.68 -5.18
N ARG A 87 -8.94 -9.24 -4.42
CA ARG A 87 -7.54 -9.37 -4.87
C ARG A 87 -7.44 -10.29 -6.07
N GLU A 88 -8.09 -11.45 -6.03
CA GLU A 88 -8.18 -12.38 -7.16
C GLU A 88 -8.84 -11.70 -8.37
N ARG A 89 -9.99 -11.05 -8.16
CA ARG A 89 -10.74 -10.37 -9.21
C ARG A 89 -9.93 -9.31 -9.96
N PHE A 90 -9.12 -8.54 -9.25
CA PHE A 90 -8.29 -7.48 -9.85
C PHE A 90 -6.84 -7.91 -10.09
N GLN A 91 -6.51 -9.19 -9.88
CA GLN A 91 -5.16 -9.76 -10.06
C GLN A 91 -4.11 -8.94 -9.31
N ILE A 92 -4.40 -8.65 -8.05
CA ILE A 92 -3.47 -8.00 -7.11
C ILE A 92 -2.40 -9.03 -6.75
N SER A 93 -1.13 -8.65 -6.86
CA SER A 93 -0.01 -9.51 -6.49
C SER A 93 0.03 -9.75 -4.98
N ASP A 94 0.52 -10.92 -4.57
CA ASP A 94 0.79 -11.24 -3.17
C ASP A 94 2.09 -10.57 -2.67
N HIS A 95 2.87 -9.97 -3.58
CA HIS A 95 4.07 -9.22 -3.26
C HIS A 95 3.77 -7.72 -3.17
N LEU A 96 3.87 -7.18 -1.95
CA LEU A 96 3.58 -5.77 -1.66
C LEU A 96 4.33 -4.79 -2.58
N VAL A 97 5.59 -5.12 -2.91
CA VAL A 97 6.44 -4.34 -3.81
C VAL A 97 5.84 -4.21 -5.21
N GLU A 98 5.25 -5.28 -5.73
CA GLU A 98 4.62 -5.30 -7.06
C GLU A 98 3.31 -4.53 -7.05
N VAL A 99 2.50 -4.70 -6.00
CA VAL A 99 1.23 -3.96 -5.84
C VAL A 99 1.46 -2.46 -5.81
N LEU A 100 2.54 -2.01 -5.16
CA LEU A 100 2.89 -0.61 -5.00
C LEU A 100 3.85 -0.07 -6.07
N ASN A 101 4.13 -0.84 -7.12
CA ASN A 101 4.98 -0.45 -8.23
C ASN A 101 4.32 0.68 -9.08
N PRO A 102 5.07 1.71 -9.54
CA PRO A 102 4.57 2.79 -10.41
C PRO A 102 4.08 2.36 -11.78
N GLU A 103 4.27 1.11 -12.18
CA GLU A 103 3.85 0.65 -13.49
C GLU A 103 2.35 0.88 -13.72
N PRO A 104 1.94 1.48 -14.86
CA PRO A 104 0.55 1.88 -15.09
C PRO A 104 -0.47 0.77 -14.87
N ILE A 105 -0.11 -0.49 -15.18
CA ILE A 105 -1.00 -1.63 -14.99
C ILE A 105 -1.25 -1.93 -13.51
N ASN A 106 -0.21 -1.86 -12.67
CA ASN A 106 -0.32 -2.09 -11.23
C ASN A 106 -1.10 -0.95 -10.56
N VAL A 107 -0.85 0.29 -10.99
CA VAL A 107 -1.62 1.46 -10.54
C VAL A 107 -3.11 1.31 -10.91
N PHE A 108 -3.41 0.86 -12.12
CA PHE A 108 -4.80 0.65 -12.55
C PHE A 108 -5.50 -0.45 -11.74
N LYS A 109 -4.85 -1.61 -11.55
CA LYS A 109 -5.36 -2.71 -10.71
C LYS A 109 -5.62 -2.24 -9.28
N LEU A 110 -4.66 -1.53 -8.69
CA LEU A 110 -4.77 -0.98 -7.33
C LEU A 110 -5.93 0.02 -7.20
N ILE A 111 -6.13 0.91 -8.17
CA ILE A 111 -7.26 1.86 -8.16
C ILE A 111 -8.59 1.13 -8.17
N ARG A 112 -8.74 0.09 -9.01
CA ARG A 112 -9.99 -0.70 -9.07
C ARG A 112 -10.25 -1.43 -7.76
N PHE A 113 -9.23 -2.07 -7.20
CA PHE A 113 -9.30 -2.73 -5.89
C PHE A 113 -9.73 -1.76 -4.79
N LEU A 114 -9.08 -0.60 -4.67
CA LEU A 114 -9.41 0.40 -3.64
C LEU A 114 -10.83 0.97 -3.81
N SER A 115 -11.29 1.11 -5.06
CA SER A 115 -12.64 1.58 -5.35
C SER A 115 -13.71 0.58 -4.94
N GLN A 116 -13.45 -0.72 -5.08
CA GLN A 116 -14.42 -1.78 -4.82
C GLN A 116 -14.49 -2.18 -3.34
N THR A 117 -13.37 -2.06 -2.63
CA THR A 117 -13.24 -2.47 -1.21
C THR A 117 -13.62 -1.39 -0.20
N ASN A 118 -13.99 -0.17 -0.67
CA ASN A 118 -14.24 1.01 0.16
C ASN A 118 -13.09 1.37 1.13
N LEU A 119 -11.87 0.89 0.84
CA LEU A 119 -10.68 1.13 1.65
C LEU A 119 -10.25 2.61 1.64
N LEU A 120 -10.62 3.36 0.59
CA LEU A 120 -10.28 4.79 0.45
C LEU A 120 -10.75 5.64 1.64
N ASN A 121 -11.87 5.28 2.27
CA ASN A 121 -12.40 6.02 3.42
C ASN A 121 -11.70 5.63 4.74
N LYS A 122 -10.98 4.50 4.73
CA LYS A 122 -10.26 3.97 5.88
C LYS A 122 -8.79 4.38 5.86
N LEU A 123 -8.21 4.68 4.69
CA LEU A 123 -6.78 4.94 4.44
C LEU A 123 -6.29 6.38 4.72
#